data_AF-E6R8I4-F1
#
_entry.id   AF-E6R8I4-F1
#
_cell.length_a   1.000
_cell.length_b   1.000
_cell.length_c   1.000
_cell.angle_alpha   90.00
_cell.angle_beta   90.00
_cell.angle_gamma   90.00
#
_symmetry.space_group_name_H-M   'P 1'
#
loop_
_entity.id
_entity.type
_entity.pdbx_description
1 polymer ?
#
loop_
_entity_poly.entity_id
_entity_poly.type
_entity_poly.pdbx_seq_one_letter_code
_entity_poly.pdbx_strand_id
1 'polypeptide(L)'
;MAPSTASRTVSKKSGKENTAPSRAKGKAVAEEDVKDGSSTEMSGDEELRKSATRSKGKRPLHESESNEESVKELKKQLARVTSERNRIQSQSDKFSKQFEELSKLRSTDAEALLQKYKQKTEIQAKAQNDIIASQTALTEKLQAKVQSLEKLLAAAREAAIPVESNAKPDPKEVRALKDEIAKMKSEINSKDQRIVNLEREYKAEVEHSRSLQASSKNPSSALASDSVSQTLEEAEKDHASLALYEQLSLMNIVNVKIKDSRFGKERTFNCVMCVNGKSLNFRLRCYTELDKKQDKSNPDYPYVKVAHYTPELLQNESEEFVEKLEYFAREFTVPRRELGGFFAELRSKMADDEE
;
A
#
# COMPACT_ATOMS: atom_id res chain seq x y z
N MET A 1 32.92 -46.10 -33.12
CA MET A 1 32.68 -46.34 -31.68
C MET A 1 31.56 -45.41 -31.24
N ALA A 2 30.40 -45.96 -30.90
CA ALA A 2 29.21 -45.23 -30.47
C ALA A 2 28.80 -45.73 -29.07
N PRO A 3 28.32 -44.85 -28.17
CA PRO A 3 27.47 -45.24 -27.06
C PRO A 3 26.06 -44.67 -27.29
N SER A 4 25.05 -45.52 -27.44
CA SER A 4 24.28 -46.18 -26.37
C SER A 4 23.08 -45.32 -25.92
N THR A 5 21.93 -45.72 -26.48
CA THR A 5 20.56 -45.32 -26.16
C THR A 5 20.15 -45.77 -24.76
N ALA A 6 19.51 -44.89 -23.98
CA ALA A 6 18.74 -45.26 -22.80
C ALA A 6 17.29 -44.76 -22.93
N SER A 7 16.37 -45.73 -22.96
CA SER A 7 14.92 -45.59 -22.96
C SER A 7 14.35 -45.89 -21.56
N ARG A 8 13.06 -45.56 -21.35
CA ARG A 8 12.13 -45.85 -20.22
C ARG A 8 12.12 -44.81 -19.08
N THR A 9 10.98 -44.40 -18.51
CA THR A 9 9.62 -45.00 -18.43
C THR A 9 8.56 -43.90 -18.22
N VAL A 10 7.41 -44.05 -18.88
CA VAL A 10 6.16 -43.31 -18.66
C VAL A 10 5.36 -43.98 -17.54
N SER A 11 5.00 -43.24 -16.50
CA SER A 11 4.01 -43.66 -15.49
C SER A 11 2.71 -42.90 -15.70
N LYS A 12 1.74 -43.58 -16.34
CA LYS A 12 0.32 -43.22 -16.32
C LYS A 12 -0.24 -43.49 -14.92
N LYS A 13 -0.88 -42.50 -14.30
CA LYS A 13 -1.76 -42.71 -13.15
C LYS A 13 -3.15 -42.16 -13.48
N SER A 14 -4.02 -43.10 -13.81
CA SER A 14 -5.48 -42.97 -13.89
C SER A 14 -6.09 -42.89 -12.49
N GLY A 15 -7.12 -42.07 -12.29
CA GLY A 15 -7.95 -42.15 -11.09
C GLY A 15 -9.05 -41.10 -10.94
N LYS A 16 -10.23 -41.44 -11.47
CA LYS A 16 -11.59 -41.25 -10.91
C LYS A 16 -12.18 -39.84 -10.76
N GLU A 17 -13.06 -39.56 -11.72
CA GLU A 17 -14.43 -39.02 -11.59
C GLU A 17 -14.87 -38.57 -10.19
N ASN A 18 -15.30 -37.30 -10.09
CA ASN A 18 -16.39 -36.93 -9.20
C ASN A 18 -17.35 -36.01 -9.95
N THR A 19 -18.51 -36.58 -10.23
CA THR A 19 -19.66 -36.05 -10.95
C THR A 19 -20.39 -35.00 -10.10
N ALA A 20 -20.88 -33.95 -10.77
CA ALA A 20 -21.74 -32.92 -10.18
C ALA A 20 -23.13 -33.46 -9.84
N PRO A 21 -23.81 -32.96 -8.78
CA PRO A 21 -25.25 -33.11 -8.66
C PRO A 21 -25.99 -31.92 -9.28
N SER A 22 -26.98 -32.28 -10.09
CA SER A 22 -27.90 -31.41 -10.83
C SER A 22 -29.02 -30.82 -9.96
N ARG A 23 -29.31 -29.53 -10.20
CA ARG A 23 -30.64 -28.93 -10.51
C ARG A 23 -31.89 -29.33 -9.68
N ALA A 24 -32.46 -28.32 -9.01
CA ALA A 24 -33.92 -28.10 -8.85
C ALA A 24 -34.14 -26.57 -8.82
N LYS A 25 -34.65 -25.91 -9.88
CA LYS A 25 -36.06 -25.63 -10.26
C LYS A 25 -37.00 -25.23 -9.11
N GLY A 26 -37.47 -23.97 -9.16
CA GLY A 26 -38.65 -23.44 -8.46
C GLY A 26 -38.51 -21.93 -8.26
N LYS A 27 -38.87 -21.08 -9.24
CA LYS A 27 -40.20 -20.54 -9.60
C LYS A 27 -40.37 -19.11 -9.05
N ALA A 28 -40.69 -18.21 -9.97
CA ALA A 28 -40.86 -16.76 -9.84
C ALA A 28 -41.95 -16.34 -8.85
N VAL A 29 -41.96 -15.04 -8.48
CA VAL A 29 -43.04 -14.05 -8.75
C VAL A 29 -42.72 -12.69 -8.06
N ALA A 30 -42.87 -11.62 -8.86
CA ALA A 30 -43.24 -10.19 -8.63
C ALA A 30 -42.79 -9.46 -7.35
N GLU A 31 -42.11 -8.30 -7.43
CA GLU A 31 -42.55 -6.93 -7.81
C GLU A 31 -43.57 -6.26 -6.86
N GLU A 32 -43.14 -5.10 -6.33
CA GLU A 32 -43.81 -3.88 -5.78
C GLU A 32 -43.08 -3.46 -4.49
N ASP A 33 -42.28 -2.39 -4.46
CA ASP A 33 -42.56 -0.94 -4.53
C ASP A 33 -43.36 -0.40 -3.32
N VAL A 34 -43.12 0.87 -2.96
CA VAL A 34 -43.69 1.72 -1.88
C VAL A 34 -42.85 1.78 -0.57
N LYS A 35 -42.04 2.84 -0.36
CA LYS A 35 -42.33 4.13 0.36
C LYS A 35 -42.63 3.94 1.86
N ASP A 36 -41.77 4.42 2.77
CA ASP A 36 -41.70 5.78 3.35
C ASP A 36 -42.63 5.99 4.56
N GLY A 37 -42.08 6.65 5.59
CA GLY A 37 -42.74 7.08 6.83
C GLY A 37 -42.84 5.97 7.90
N SER A 38 -42.81 6.24 9.19
CA SER A 38 -42.70 7.47 9.96
C SER A 38 -42.62 7.04 11.43
N SER A 39 -41.91 7.81 12.23
CA SER A 39 -42.05 7.98 13.69
C SER A 39 -43.33 7.40 14.31
N THR A 40 -43.19 6.65 15.41
CA THR A 40 -44.13 6.68 16.55
C THR A 40 -43.41 6.26 17.83
N GLU A 41 -43.12 7.26 18.67
CA GLU A 41 -42.89 7.13 20.11
C GLU A 41 -44.19 6.72 20.82
N MET A 42 -44.08 5.94 21.91
CA MET A 42 -44.99 5.87 23.09
C MET A 42 -44.35 4.80 24.00
N SER A 43 -43.63 5.13 25.07
CA SER A 43 -44.10 5.67 26.36
C SER A 43 -45.28 4.88 26.95
N GLY A 44 -45.07 4.28 28.11
CA GLY A 44 -46.07 3.48 28.82
C GLY A 44 -45.49 2.78 30.05
N ASP A 45 -45.09 3.60 31.03
CA ASP A 45 -44.91 3.26 32.44
C ASP A 45 -46.25 2.79 33.06
N GLU A 46 -46.19 2.06 34.18
CA GLU A 46 -47.27 1.64 35.12
C GLU A 46 -47.40 0.11 35.32
N GLU A 47 -47.73 -0.39 36.51
CA GLU A 47 -47.57 0.06 37.89
C GLU A 47 -47.83 -1.21 38.73
N LEU A 48 -47.08 -1.37 39.81
CA LEU A 48 -47.30 -2.42 40.80
C LEU A 48 -48.62 -2.17 41.54
N ARG A 49 -49.56 -3.12 41.50
CA ARG A 49 -50.64 -3.18 42.51
C ARG A 49 -50.74 -4.57 43.15
N LYS A 50 -50.28 -4.61 44.40
CA LYS A 50 -50.62 -5.62 45.40
C LYS A 50 -52.03 -5.32 45.91
N SER A 51 -52.91 -6.32 45.94
CA SER A 51 -54.07 -6.32 46.84
C SER A 51 -54.22 -7.68 47.48
N ALA A 52 -54.10 -7.71 48.80
CA ALA A 52 -54.47 -8.83 49.64
C ALA A 52 -55.95 -8.73 50.00
N THR A 53 -56.66 -9.86 50.00
CA THR A 53 -57.69 -10.13 51.00
C THR A 53 -57.93 -11.64 51.13
N ARG A 54 -57.86 -12.10 52.38
CA ARG A 54 -58.23 -13.44 52.84
C ARG A 54 -59.75 -13.58 52.82
N SER A 55 -60.24 -14.76 52.44
CA SER A 55 -61.42 -15.34 53.07
C SER A 55 -61.32 -16.86 53.13
N LYS A 56 -61.50 -17.39 54.35
CA LYS A 56 -61.49 -18.80 54.72
C LYS A 56 -62.70 -19.53 54.12
N GLY A 57 -62.46 -20.70 53.54
CA GLY A 57 -63.47 -21.71 53.25
C GLY A 57 -62.85 -23.09 53.34
N LYS A 58 -63.13 -23.83 54.42
CA LYS A 58 -62.74 -25.23 54.61
C LYS A 58 -63.62 -26.11 53.72
N ARG A 59 -63.05 -27.05 52.95
CA ARG A 59 -63.59 -28.39 52.61
C ARG A 59 -62.58 -29.19 51.75
N PRO A 60 -62.72 -30.52 51.66
CA PRO A 60 -61.68 -31.48 51.98
C PRO A 60 -60.86 -31.96 50.78
N LEU A 61 -59.74 -32.60 51.10
CA LEU A 61 -58.84 -33.35 50.23
C LEU A 61 -59.57 -34.03 49.06
N HIS A 62 -59.20 -33.63 47.84
CA HIS A 62 -59.23 -34.50 46.66
C HIS A 62 -57.87 -34.36 45.95
N GLU A 63 -56.80 -34.69 46.67
CA GLU A 63 -55.44 -34.81 46.16
C GLU A 63 -55.30 -36.17 45.46
N SER A 64 -55.29 -36.19 44.12
CA SER A 64 -54.53 -37.18 43.35
C SER A 64 -54.54 -36.95 41.84
N GLU A 65 -55.62 -36.42 41.25
CA GLU A 65 -55.70 -36.27 39.78
C GLU A 65 -55.46 -34.84 39.27
N SER A 66 -55.80 -33.80 40.04
CA SER A 66 -55.57 -32.39 39.68
C SER A 66 -54.08 -31.99 39.69
N ASN A 67 -53.24 -32.70 40.46
CA ASN A 67 -51.80 -32.45 40.51
C ASN A 67 -51.09 -32.94 39.24
N GLU A 68 -51.58 -33.99 38.58
CA GLU A 68 -50.94 -34.46 37.35
C GLU A 68 -51.18 -33.53 36.17
N GLU A 69 -52.39 -32.97 36.04
CA GLU A 69 -52.70 -32.01 34.98
C GLU A 69 -51.95 -30.69 35.18
N SER A 70 -51.90 -30.18 36.42
CA SER A 70 -51.12 -28.97 36.73
C SER A 70 -49.61 -29.18 36.53
N VAL A 71 -49.06 -30.34 36.87
CA VAL A 71 -47.65 -30.69 36.58
C VAL A 71 -47.40 -30.80 35.07
N LYS A 72 -48.33 -31.35 34.29
CA LYS A 72 -48.23 -31.39 32.82
C LYS A 72 -48.29 -29.98 32.22
N GLU A 73 -49.15 -29.11 32.73
CA GLU A 73 -49.26 -27.72 32.27
C GLU A 73 -48.00 -26.90 32.63
N LEU A 74 -47.46 -27.07 33.85
CA LEU A 74 -46.19 -26.50 34.27
C LEU A 74 -45.03 -26.97 33.39
N LYS A 75 -44.95 -28.25 33.05
CA LYS A 75 -43.93 -28.78 32.12
C LYS A 75 -44.06 -28.15 30.73
N LYS A 76 -45.29 -27.97 30.23
CA LYS A 76 -45.56 -27.33 28.94
C LYS A 76 -45.17 -25.85 28.95
N GLN A 77 -45.46 -25.12 30.04
CA GLN A 77 -45.05 -23.74 30.23
C GLN A 77 -43.52 -23.62 30.32
N LEU A 78 -42.86 -24.50 31.07
CA LEU A 78 -41.39 -24.52 31.18
C LEU A 78 -40.74 -24.79 29.82
N ALA A 79 -41.29 -25.72 29.04
CA ALA A 79 -40.82 -25.98 27.68
C ALA A 79 -40.99 -24.76 26.77
N ARG A 80 -42.15 -24.07 26.85
CA ARG A 80 -42.40 -22.84 26.08
C ARG A 80 -41.42 -21.73 26.46
N VAL A 81 -41.26 -21.44 27.74
CA VAL A 81 -40.33 -20.41 28.24
C VAL A 81 -38.88 -20.75 27.88
N THR A 82 -38.48 -22.02 27.97
CA THR A 82 -37.14 -22.46 27.57
C THR A 82 -36.91 -22.26 26.07
N SER A 83 -37.92 -22.57 25.24
CA SER A 83 -37.84 -22.35 23.80
C SER A 83 -37.75 -20.87 23.43
N GLU A 84 -38.48 -20.00 24.13
CA GLU A 84 -38.43 -18.55 23.95
C GLU A 84 -37.08 -17.98 24.38
N ARG A 85 -36.55 -18.39 25.54
CA ARG A 85 -35.20 -18.02 25.98
C ARG A 85 -34.16 -18.38 24.92
N ASN A 86 -34.18 -19.62 24.42
CA ASN A 86 -33.21 -20.08 23.43
C ASN A 86 -33.33 -19.31 22.11
N ARG A 87 -34.56 -18.94 21.71
CA ARG A 87 -34.81 -18.10 20.53
C ARG A 87 -34.25 -16.69 20.71
N ILE A 88 -34.51 -16.05 21.85
CA ILE A 88 -34.00 -14.71 22.17
C ILE A 88 -32.47 -14.72 22.25
N GLN A 89 -31.89 -15.74 22.88
CA GLN A 89 -30.44 -15.89 22.96
C GLN A 89 -29.83 -16.06 21.56
N SER A 90 -30.43 -16.89 20.71
CA SER A 90 -30.00 -17.05 19.31
C SER A 90 -30.11 -15.75 18.50
N GLN A 91 -31.12 -14.92 18.78
CA GLN A 91 -31.26 -13.60 18.14
C GLN A 91 -30.20 -12.62 18.65
N SER A 92 -29.95 -12.59 19.96
CA SER A 92 -28.89 -11.78 20.58
C SER A 92 -27.52 -12.15 20.00
N ASP A 93 -27.20 -13.43 19.86
CA ASP A 93 -25.93 -13.89 19.30
C ASP A 93 -25.79 -13.50 17.82
N LYS A 94 -26.90 -13.54 17.05
CA LYS A 94 -26.91 -13.07 15.66
C LYS A 94 -26.67 -11.57 15.57
N PHE A 95 -27.37 -10.77 16.36
CA PHE A 95 -27.17 -9.32 16.36
C PHE A 95 -25.78 -8.93 16.86
N SER A 96 -25.24 -9.64 17.85
CA SER A 96 -23.87 -9.44 18.33
C SER A 96 -22.85 -9.70 17.20
N LYS A 97 -22.99 -10.80 16.47
CA LYS A 97 -22.15 -11.09 15.29
C LYS A 97 -22.28 -10.03 14.20
N GLN A 98 -23.50 -9.61 13.87
CA GLN A 98 -23.74 -8.56 12.89
C GLN A 98 -23.13 -7.22 13.33
N PHE A 99 -23.19 -6.90 14.62
CA PHE A 99 -22.59 -5.69 15.16
C PHE A 99 -21.06 -5.75 15.11
N GLU A 100 -20.45 -6.90 15.45
CA GLU A 100 -19.01 -7.08 15.28
C GLU A 100 -18.57 -6.98 13.82
N GLU A 101 -19.32 -7.56 12.88
CA GLU A 101 -19.06 -7.46 11.45
C GLU A 101 -19.17 -6.01 10.95
N LEU A 102 -20.22 -5.28 11.35
CA LEU A 102 -20.37 -3.85 11.05
C LEU A 102 -19.29 -2.98 11.68
N SER A 103 -18.86 -3.31 12.90
CA SER A 103 -17.76 -2.63 13.59
C SER A 103 -16.45 -2.82 12.85
N LYS A 104 -16.16 -4.06 12.40
CA LYS A 104 -14.99 -4.37 11.56
C LYS A 104 -15.08 -3.69 10.18
N LEU A 105 -16.27 -3.59 9.61
CA LEU A 105 -16.54 -2.83 8.39
C LEU A 105 -16.34 -1.32 8.58
N ARG A 106 -16.58 -0.79 9.78
CA ARG A 106 -16.36 0.63 10.08
C ARG A 106 -14.87 0.93 10.23
N SER A 107 -14.09 0.04 10.84
CA SER A 107 -12.62 0.07 10.77
C SER A 107 -12.15 -0.49 9.43
N THR A 108 -12.47 0.20 8.33
CA THR A 108 -12.07 -0.27 6.99
C THR A 108 -10.56 -0.36 6.86
N ASP A 109 -10.07 -1.31 6.08
CA ASP A 109 -8.66 -1.41 5.68
C ASP A 109 -8.14 -0.09 5.08
N ALA A 110 -9.02 0.70 4.47
CA ALA A 110 -8.72 2.04 3.96
C ALA A 110 -8.38 3.04 5.08
N GLU A 111 -9.10 3.04 6.20
CA GLU A 111 -8.78 3.87 7.38
C GLU A 111 -7.47 3.41 8.03
N ALA A 112 -7.24 2.10 8.14
CA ALA A 112 -5.98 1.56 8.64
C ALA A 112 -4.79 1.93 7.73
N LEU A 113 -4.98 1.90 6.41
CA LEU A 113 -3.97 2.32 5.43
C LEU A 113 -3.70 3.83 5.51
N LEU A 114 -4.75 4.65 5.67
CA LEU A 114 -4.62 6.09 5.87
C LEU A 114 -3.84 6.40 7.16
N GLN A 115 -4.12 5.68 8.24
CA GLN A 115 -3.43 5.86 9.52
C GLN A 115 -1.95 5.49 9.42
N LYS A 116 -1.61 4.38 8.74
CA LYS A 116 -0.22 4.02 8.43
C LYS A 116 0.47 5.05 7.56
N TYR A 117 -0.23 5.60 6.57
CA TYR A 117 0.30 6.68 5.72
C TYR A 117 0.59 7.93 6.55
N LYS A 118 -0.34 8.36 7.41
CA LYS A 118 -0.15 9.50 8.33
C LYS A 118 1.08 9.31 9.23
N GLN A 119 1.22 8.13 9.83
CA GLN A 119 2.39 7.81 10.65
C GLN A 119 3.70 7.88 9.84
N LYS A 120 3.71 7.32 8.63
CA LYS A 120 4.89 7.38 7.75
C LYS A 120 5.25 8.83 7.37
N THR A 121 4.26 9.64 7.01
CA THR A 121 4.49 11.05 6.69
C THR A 121 4.95 11.85 7.89
N GLU A 122 4.44 11.55 9.10
CA GLU A 122 4.87 12.21 10.33
C GLU A 122 6.33 11.88 10.66
N ILE A 123 6.73 10.61 10.52
CA ILE A 123 8.12 10.18 10.71
C ILE A 123 9.03 10.85 9.68
N GLN A 124 8.61 10.89 8.41
CA GLN A 124 9.39 11.53 7.35
C GLN A 124 9.54 13.04 7.58
N ALA A 125 8.45 13.72 8.00
CA ALA A 125 8.49 15.13 8.32
C ALA A 125 9.40 15.43 9.51
N LYS A 126 9.36 14.60 10.57
CA LYS A 126 10.29 14.69 11.71
C LYS A 126 11.75 14.52 11.26
N ALA A 127 12.04 13.49 10.47
CA ALA A 127 13.39 13.25 9.96
C ALA A 127 13.90 14.42 9.07
N GLN A 128 13.04 15.00 8.24
CA GLN A 128 13.38 16.18 7.43
C GLN A 128 13.66 17.40 8.31
N ASN A 129 12.84 17.64 9.33
CA ASN A 129 13.06 18.74 10.28
C ASN A 129 14.37 18.56 11.06
N ASP A 130 14.72 17.33 11.46
CA ASP A 130 15.97 17.03 12.15
C ASP A 130 17.19 17.30 11.24
N ILE A 131 17.09 16.92 9.95
CA ILE A 131 18.12 17.23 8.96
C ILE A 131 18.27 18.74 8.80
N ILE A 132 17.18 19.48 8.62
CA ILE A 132 17.19 20.94 8.48
C ILE A 132 17.81 21.59 9.73
N ALA A 133 17.42 21.14 10.93
CA ALA A 133 17.98 21.66 12.18
C ALA A 133 19.49 21.40 12.26
N SER A 134 19.95 20.19 11.89
CA SER A 134 21.37 19.85 11.88
C SER A 134 22.18 20.68 10.88
N GLN A 135 21.66 20.90 9.68
CA GLN A 135 22.30 21.73 8.64
C GLN A 135 22.33 23.20 9.04
N THR A 136 21.26 23.71 9.65
CA THR A 136 21.19 25.08 10.15
C THR A 136 22.24 25.29 11.24
N ALA A 137 22.34 24.38 12.22
CA ALA A 137 23.35 24.46 13.26
C ALA A 137 24.80 24.39 12.72
N LEU A 138 25.04 23.62 11.66
CA LEU A 138 26.35 23.56 11.01
C LEU A 138 26.68 24.86 10.26
N THR A 139 25.68 25.44 9.58
CA THR A 139 25.81 26.70 8.86
C THR A 139 26.09 27.86 9.82
N GLU A 140 25.38 27.93 10.95
CA GLU A 140 25.64 28.93 12.00
C GLU A 140 27.06 28.80 12.57
N LYS A 141 27.53 27.58 12.85
CA LYS A 141 28.91 27.34 13.30
C LYS A 141 29.94 27.77 12.26
N LEU A 142 29.67 27.52 10.98
CA LEU A 142 30.57 27.89 9.89
C LEU A 142 30.60 29.42 9.71
N GLN A 143 29.44 30.08 9.78
CA GLN A 143 29.33 31.53 9.72
C GLN A 143 30.06 32.19 10.90
N ALA A 144 29.94 31.66 12.12
CA ALA A 144 30.69 32.14 13.27
C ALA A 144 32.21 32.01 13.09
N LYS A 145 32.69 30.91 12.47
CA LYS A 145 34.11 30.73 12.15
C LYS A 145 34.58 31.70 11.08
N VAL A 146 33.79 31.93 10.03
CA VAL A 146 34.10 32.90 8.97
C VAL A 146 34.22 34.30 9.57
N GLN A 147 33.25 34.73 10.38
CA GLN A 147 33.31 36.03 11.08
C GLN A 147 34.52 36.14 12.02
N SER A 148 34.90 35.05 12.70
CA SER A 148 36.10 35.02 13.54
C SER A 148 37.39 35.19 12.71
N LEU A 149 37.50 34.47 11.59
CA LEU A 149 38.64 34.58 10.69
C LEU A 149 38.71 35.95 10.02
N GLU A 150 37.59 36.52 9.61
CA GLU A 150 37.52 37.87 9.06
C GLU A 150 38.00 38.91 10.09
N LYS A 151 37.58 38.79 11.36
CA LYS A 151 38.08 39.64 12.45
C LYS A 151 39.58 39.49 12.65
N LEU A 152 40.11 38.26 12.62
CA LEU A 152 41.55 38.01 12.74
C LEU A 152 42.33 38.56 11.56
N LEU A 153 41.81 38.44 10.34
CA LEU A 153 42.44 38.96 9.13
C LEU A 153 42.40 40.49 9.10
N ALA A 154 41.30 41.10 9.55
CA ALA A 154 41.21 42.56 9.73
C ALA A 154 42.23 43.06 10.76
N ALA A 155 42.33 42.40 11.92
CA ALA A 155 43.33 42.72 12.94
C ALA A 155 44.77 42.53 12.44
N ALA A 156 45.03 41.48 11.66
CA ALA A 156 46.34 41.24 11.05
C ALA A 156 46.70 42.28 9.98
N ARG A 157 45.70 42.77 9.21
CA ARG A 157 45.88 43.86 8.25
C ARG A 157 46.15 45.20 8.94
N GLU A 158 45.50 45.49 10.06
CA GLU A 158 45.81 46.69 10.86
C GLU A 158 47.17 46.60 11.56
N ALA A 159 47.59 45.39 11.97
CA ALA A 159 48.90 45.17 12.58
C ALA A 159 50.06 45.13 11.55
N ALA A 160 49.78 44.96 10.26
CA ALA A 160 50.77 44.95 9.19
C ALA A 160 51.16 46.37 8.75
N ILE A 161 51.72 47.14 9.69
CA ILE A 161 52.67 48.22 9.39
C ILE A 161 54.00 47.52 9.04
N PRO A 162 54.73 47.92 7.96
CA PRO A 162 55.91 47.20 7.51
C PRO A 162 57.04 47.42 8.52
N VAL A 163 57.21 46.48 9.45
CA VAL A 163 58.39 46.43 10.32
C VAL A 163 59.35 45.42 9.71
N GLU A 164 60.27 45.93 8.90
CA GLU A 164 61.58 45.30 8.78
C GLU A 164 62.20 45.24 10.17
N SER A 165 62.27 44.06 10.78
CA SER A 165 63.12 43.84 11.94
C SER A 165 63.96 42.58 11.73
N ASN A 166 65.16 42.82 11.18
CA ASN A 166 66.34 41.98 11.37
C ASN A 166 66.76 41.99 12.86
N ALA A 167 65.91 41.50 13.75
CA ALA A 167 66.23 41.30 15.16
C ALA A 167 66.56 39.83 15.37
N LYS A 168 67.79 39.54 15.82
CA LYS A 168 68.18 38.19 16.23
C LYS A 168 67.22 37.72 17.34
N PRO A 169 66.61 36.55 17.22
CA PRO A 169 65.56 36.11 18.14
C PRO A 169 66.14 35.93 19.55
N ASP A 170 65.48 36.55 20.53
CA ASP A 170 65.83 36.45 21.94
C ASP A 170 65.75 34.97 22.38
N PRO A 171 66.81 34.38 22.96
CA PRO A 171 66.85 32.96 23.34
C PRO A 171 65.71 32.53 24.27
N LYS A 172 65.08 33.47 24.99
CA LYS A 172 63.90 33.18 25.83
C LYS A 172 62.63 32.94 25.01
N GLU A 173 62.42 33.69 23.94
CA GLU A 173 61.27 33.52 23.03
C GLU A 173 61.40 32.24 22.22
N VAL A 174 62.63 31.91 21.77
CA VAL A 174 62.90 30.63 21.10
C VAL A 174 62.59 29.44 22.01
N ARG A 175 62.82 29.57 23.33
CA ARG A 175 62.51 28.52 24.30
C ARG A 175 61.00 28.40 24.54
N ALA A 176 60.29 29.52 24.68
CA ALA A 176 58.84 29.54 24.82
C ALA A 176 58.14 28.94 23.58
N LEU A 177 58.59 29.29 22.38
CA LEU A 177 58.06 28.72 21.12
C LEU A 177 58.35 27.23 20.99
N LYS A 178 59.51 26.76 21.48
CA LYS A 178 59.81 25.32 21.53
C LYS A 178 58.89 24.57 22.48
N ASP A 179 58.58 25.14 23.64
CA ASP A 179 57.66 24.55 24.62
C ASP A 179 56.22 24.54 24.07
N GLU A 180 55.80 25.59 23.35
CA GLU A 180 54.50 25.66 22.68
C GLU A 180 54.39 24.66 21.51
N ILE A 181 55.45 24.51 20.70
CA ILE A 181 55.53 23.48 19.67
C ILE A 181 55.47 22.07 20.29
N ALA A 182 56.15 21.85 21.42
CA ALA A 182 56.10 20.56 22.11
C ALA A 182 54.69 20.26 22.64
N LYS A 183 54.00 21.27 23.19
CA LYS A 183 52.61 21.14 23.64
C LYS A 183 51.65 20.87 22.48
N MET A 184 51.76 21.63 21.38
CA MET A 184 50.97 21.43 20.17
C MET A 184 51.20 20.05 19.54
N LYS A 185 52.46 19.56 19.50
CA LYS A 185 52.77 18.19 19.05
C LYS A 185 52.15 17.12 19.94
N SER A 186 52.15 17.32 21.26
CA SER A 186 51.48 16.41 22.20
C SER A 186 49.96 16.37 21.97
N GLU A 187 49.34 17.54 21.77
CA GLU A 187 47.90 17.64 21.47
C GLU A 187 47.54 17.02 20.11
N ILE A 188 48.37 17.20 19.09
CA ILE A 188 48.19 16.56 17.78
C ILE A 188 48.26 15.04 17.93
N ASN A 189 49.29 14.52 18.60
CA ASN A 189 49.42 13.07 18.81
C ASN A 189 48.23 12.50 19.61
N SER A 190 47.70 13.23 20.59
CA SER A 190 46.50 12.83 21.33
C SER A 190 45.25 12.80 20.46
N LYS A 191 45.07 13.80 19.58
CA LYS A 191 43.96 13.85 18.62
C LYS A 191 44.07 12.76 17.56
N ASP A 192 45.27 12.49 17.06
CA ASP A 192 45.50 11.42 16.09
C ASP A 192 45.20 10.04 16.68
N GLN A 193 45.59 9.79 17.93
CA GLN A 193 45.18 8.56 18.64
C GLN A 193 43.65 8.46 18.79
N ARG A 194 42.97 9.58 19.04
CA ARG A 194 41.52 9.61 19.13
C ARG A 194 40.85 9.33 17.78
N ILE A 195 41.39 9.85 16.68
CA ILE A 195 40.91 9.57 15.32
C ILE A 195 41.07 8.09 15.00
N VAL A 196 42.24 7.51 15.26
CA VAL A 196 42.49 6.08 15.03
C VAL A 196 41.53 5.19 15.83
N ASN A 197 41.20 5.58 17.07
CA ASN A 197 40.23 4.84 17.88
C ASN A 197 38.80 4.97 17.33
N LEU A 198 38.37 6.17 16.93
CA LEU A 198 37.06 6.40 16.32
C LEU A 198 36.91 5.67 14.98
N GLU A 199 37.95 5.62 14.16
CA GLU A 199 37.95 4.86 12.91
C GLU A 199 37.82 3.34 13.16
N ARG A 200 38.42 2.84 14.24
CA ARG A 200 38.28 1.44 14.65
C ARG A 200 36.86 1.14 15.10
N GLU A 201 36.26 2.01 15.92
CA GLU A 201 34.86 1.89 16.37
C GLU A 201 33.89 1.97 15.20
N TYR A 202 34.10 2.92 14.28
CA TYR A 202 33.27 3.07 13.08
C TYR A 202 33.33 1.82 12.18
N LYS A 203 34.52 1.26 11.96
CA LYS A 203 34.66 0.02 11.18
C LYS A 203 33.96 -1.16 11.85
N ALA A 204 34.07 -1.28 13.17
CA ALA A 204 33.36 -2.31 13.93
C ALA A 204 31.83 -2.14 13.83
N GLU A 205 31.30 -0.91 13.90
CA GLU A 205 29.87 -0.64 13.78
C GLU A 205 29.36 -0.89 12.35
N VAL A 206 30.15 -0.55 11.33
CA VAL A 206 29.81 -0.83 9.93
C VAL A 206 29.79 -2.33 9.67
N GLU A 207 30.77 -3.09 10.18
CA GLU A 207 30.75 -4.56 10.09
C GLU A 207 29.57 -5.17 10.84
N HIS A 208 29.26 -4.67 12.03
CA HIS A 208 28.10 -5.11 12.80
C HIS A 208 26.79 -4.82 12.07
N SER A 209 26.62 -3.61 11.52
CA SER A 209 25.47 -3.23 10.70
C SER A 209 25.36 -4.08 9.44
N ARG A 210 26.48 -4.38 8.78
CA ARG A 210 26.52 -5.24 7.59
C ARG A 210 26.18 -6.69 7.93
N SER A 211 26.62 -7.17 9.08
CA SER A 211 26.27 -8.50 9.62
C SER A 211 24.78 -8.58 9.96
N LEU A 212 24.20 -7.56 10.59
CA LEU A 212 22.76 -7.47 10.84
C LEU A 212 21.95 -7.42 9.55
N GLN A 213 22.38 -6.67 8.54
CA GLN A 213 21.72 -6.65 7.23
C GLN A 213 21.84 -7.98 6.47
N ALA A 214 22.98 -8.68 6.59
CA ALA A 214 23.15 -10.00 6.00
C ALA A 214 22.33 -11.08 6.73
N SER A 215 22.22 -10.97 8.06
CA SER A 215 21.38 -11.80 8.92
C SER A 215 19.87 -11.55 8.71
N SER A 216 19.50 -10.32 8.39
CA SER A 216 18.13 -9.90 8.07
C SER A 216 17.63 -10.35 6.68
N LYS A 217 18.40 -11.15 5.94
CA LYS A 217 17.95 -11.76 4.67
C LYS A 217 17.00 -12.96 4.83
N ASN A 218 16.38 -13.14 6.00
CA ASN A 218 15.15 -13.93 6.12
C ASN A 218 13.93 -12.98 6.13
N PRO A 219 12.93 -13.18 5.25
CA PRO A 219 11.94 -12.16 4.97
C PRO A 219 10.86 -12.14 6.05
N SER A 220 10.77 -11.05 6.80
CA SER A 220 9.64 -10.78 7.69
C SER A 220 8.87 -9.55 7.18
N SER A 221 7.71 -9.85 6.60
CA SER A 221 6.49 -9.02 6.58
C SER A 221 6.58 -7.59 6.01
N ALA A 222 6.73 -7.50 4.69
CA ALA A 222 5.95 -6.53 3.96
C ALA A 222 4.78 -7.28 3.31
N LEU A 223 3.55 -6.93 3.72
CA LEU A 223 2.31 -7.32 3.07
C LEU A 223 2.30 -6.78 1.63
N ALA A 224 3.00 -7.47 0.74
CA ALA A 224 2.77 -7.39 -0.69
C ALA A 224 1.66 -8.39 -0.99
N SER A 225 0.59 -7.86 -1.58
CA SER A 225 -0.57 -8.60 -2.05
C SER A 225 -0.19 -9.88 -2.80
N ASP A 226 -0.99 -10.92 -2.60
CA ASP A 226 -1.09 -12.13 -3.42
C ASP A 226 -0.68 -11.91 -4.88
N SER A 227 0.55 -12.30 -5.21
CA SER A 227 0.87 -12.81 -6.54
C SER A 227 2.00 -13.80 -6.39
N VAL A 228 1.62 -15.07 -6.50
CA VAL A 228 2.40 -16.24 -6.94
C VAL A 228 3.90 -16.15 -6.66
N SER A 229 4.35 -17.06 -5.79
CA SER A 229 5.74 -17.45 -5.57
C SER A 229 6.52 -17.57 -6.89
N GLN A 230 7.06 -16.46 -7.38
CA GLN A 230 8.05 -16.46 -8.45
C GLN A 230 9.40 -16.59 -7.77
N THR A 231 10.08 -17.68 -8.08
CA THR A 231 11.50 -17.82 -7.74
C THR A 231 12.27 -16.64 -8.35
N LEU A 232 13.41 -16.25 -7.75
CA LEU A 232 14.24 -15.16 -8.28
C LEU A 232 14.59 -15.38 -9.77
N GLU A 233 14.78 -16.65 -10.16
CA GLU A 233 15.02 -17.05 -11.54
C GLU A 233 13.83 -16.79 -12.49
N GLU A 234 12.59 -17.00 -12.02
CA GLU A 234 11.38 -16.70 -12.81
C GLU A 234 11.20 -15.19 -13.00
N ALA A 235 11.48 -14.40 -11.97
CA ALA A 235 11.44 -12.94 -12.07
C ALA A 235 12.48 -12.39 -13.07
N GLU A 236 13.69 -12.99 -13.11
CA GLU A 236 14.71 -12.63 -14.11
C GLU A 236 14.28 -12.99 -15.54
N LYS A 237 13.65 -14.15 -15.74
CA LYS A 237 13.09 -14.56 -17.05
C LYS A 237 11.97 -13.63 -17.49
N ASP A 238 11.06 -13.27 -16.58
CA ASP A 238 9.96 -12.35 -16.86
C ASP A 238 10.50 -10.96 -17.21
N HIS A 239 11.46 -10.44 -16.46
CA HIS A 239 12.11 -9.16 -16.75
C HIS A 239 12.81 -9.16 -18.12
N ALA A 240 13.56 -10.23 -18.44
CA ALA A 240 14.20 -10.37 -19.75
C ALA A 240 13.18 -10.42 -20.90
N SER A 241 12.05 -11.12 -20.69
CA SER A 241 10.97 -11.17 -21.68
C SER A 241 10.30 -9.81 -21.88
N LEU A 242 10.06 -9.07 -20.80
CA LEU A 242 9.51 -7.72 -20.85
C LEU A 242 10.46 -6.77 -21.58
N ALA A 243 11.76 -6.79 -21.26
CA ALA A 243 12.76 -5.97 -21.95
C ALA A 243 12.79 -6.23 -23.47
N LEU A 244 12.63 -7.48 -23.89
CA LEU A 244 12.51 -7.82 -25.31
C LEU A 244 11.22 -7.23 -25.92
N TYR A 245 10.09 -7.32 -25.24
CA TYR A 245 8.84 -6.70 -25.71
C TYR A 245 8.96 -5.18 -25.82
N GLU A 246 9.64 -4.52 -24.88
CA GLU A 246 9.89 -3.08 -24.92
C GLU A 246 10.73 -2.70 -26.14
N GLN A 247 11.80 -3.46 -26.42
CA GLN A 247 12.65 -3.26 -27.60
C GLN A 247 11.89 -3.46 -28.91
N LEU A 248 11.04 -4.49 -29.00
CA LEU A 248 10.29 -4.79 -30.23
C LEU A 248 9.11 -3.84 -30.47
N SER A 249 8.44 -3.41 -29.41
CA SER A 249 7.25 -2.55 -29.51
C SER A 249 7.56 -1.06 -29.45
N LEU A 250 8.78 -0.68 -29.04
CA LEU A 250 9.19 0.69 -28.71
C LEU A 250 8.31 1.32 -27.62
N MET A 251 7.68 0.49 -26.79
CA MET A 251 6.78 0.91 -25.71
C MET A 251 7.27 0.30 -24.39
N ASN A 252 7.58 1.16 -23.44
CA ASN A 252 7.97 0.80 -22.09
C ASN A 252 6.75 0.89 -21.14
N ILE A 253 6.57 -0.12 -20.29
CA ILE A 253 5.52 -0.13 -19.27
C ILE A 253 6.16 0.13 -17.90
N VAL A 254 6.09 1.37 -17.45
CA VAL A 254 6.77 1.83 -16.23
C VAL A 254 6.08 1.34 -14.96
N ASN A 255 4.74 1.30 -14.96
CA ASN A 255 3.97 0.91 -13.80
C ASN A 255 2.64 0.26 -14.20
N VAL A 256 2.23 -0.76 -13.45
CA VAL A 256 0.95 -1.44 -13.61
C VAL A 256 0.18 -1.42 -12.30
N LYS A 257 -1.02 -0.85 -12.33
CA LYS A 257 -1.96 -0.86 -11.20
C LYS A 257 -3.14 -1.75 -11.52
N ILE A 258 -3.37 -2.77 -10.70
CA ILE A 258 -4.50 -3.68 -10.83
C ILE A 258 -5.52 -3.33 -9.74
N LYS A 259 -6.76 -3.10 -10.13
CA LYS A 259 -7.88 -2.85 -9.23
C LYS A 259 -9.02 -3.79 -9.56
N ASP A 260 -9.73 -4.26 -8.53
CA ASP A 260 -10.97 -4.98 -8.75
C ASP A 260 -12.08 -4.00 -9.15
N SER A 261 -12.86 -4.39 -10.15
CA SER A 261 -13.96 -3.62 -10.72
C SER A 261 -15.22 -4.48 -10.78
N ARG A 262 -16.38 -3.85 -11.02
CA ARG A 262 -17.69 -4.55 -11.04
C ARG A 262 -17.73 -5.70 -12.04
N PHE A 263 -16.98 -5.61 -13.14
CA PHE A 263 -16.96 -6.58 -14.23
C PHE A 263 -15.59 -7.27 -14.40
N GLY A 264 -14.89 -7.52 -13.29
CA GLY A 264 -13.61 -8.22 -13.26
C GLY A 264 -12.45 -7.30 -12.85
N LYS A 265 -11.24 -7.59 -13.33
CA LYS A 265 -10.04 -6.81 -12.99
C LYS A 265 -9.83 -5.67 -13.97
N GLU A 266 -9.68 -4.46 -13.44
CA GLU A 266 -9.23 -3.28 -14.15
C GLU A 266 -7.71 -3.16 -14.04
N ARG A 267 -7.04 -2.88 -15.17
CA ARG A 267 -5.60 -2.73 -15.24
C ARG A 267 -5.26 -1.37 -15.81
N THR A 268 -4.51 -0.58 -15.07
CA THR A 268 -4.00 0.72 -15.51
C THR A 268 -2.51 0.59 -15.75
N PHE A 269 -2.08 0.86 -16.97
CA PHE A 269 -0.70 0.85 -17.40
C PHE A 269 -0.24 2.29 -17.58
N ASN A 270 0.90 2.64 -16.98
CA ASN A 270 1.61 3.87 -17.30
C ASN A 270 2.68 3.52 -18.33
N CYS A 271 2.53 4.05 -19.53
CA CYS A 271 3.33 3.69 -20.69
C CYS A 271 4.14 4.90 -21.18
N VAL A 272 5.31 4.61 -21.73
CA VAL A 272 6.14 5.57 -22.47
C VAL A 272 6.46 4.96 -23.82
N MET A 273 6.10 5.64 -24.91
CA MET A 273 6.48 5.20 -26.25
C MET A 273 7.57 6.12 -26.78
N CYS A 274 8.66 5.54 -27.27
CA CYS A 274 9.82 6.28 -27.78
C CYS A 274 10.04 5.98 -29.26
N VAL A 275 9.97 6.99 -30.11
CA VAL A 275 10.17 6.86 -31.57
C VAL A 275 11.08 8.01 -32.03
N ASN A 276 12.17 7.69 -32.73
CA ASN A 276 13.13 8.67 -33.29
C ASN A 276 13.63 9.73 -32.28
N GLY A 277 13.83 9.34 -31.03
CA GLY A 277 14.29 10.26 -29.97
C GLY A 277 13.20 11.12 -29.33
N LYS A 278 11.95 11.04 -29.83
CA LYS A 278 10.77 11.65 -29.18
C LYS A 278 10.11 10.64 -28.25
N SER A 279 9.56 11.10 -27.14
CA SER A 279 8.90 10.26 -26.15
C SER A 279 7.50 10.77 -25.84
N LEU A 280 6.51 9.87 -25.83
CA LEU A 280 5.15 10.19 -25.43
C LEU A 280 4.77 9.38 -24.20
N ASN A 281 4.43 10.09 -23.12
CA ASN A 281 3.91 9.52 -21.89
C ASN A 281 2.39 9.43 -21.97
N PHE A 282 1.82 8.28 -21.62
CA PHE A 282 0.37 8.11 -21.57
C PHE A 282 -0.03 7.01 -20.60
N ARG A 283 -1.30 7.06 -20.19
CA ARG A 283 -1.93 6.06 -19.35
C ARG A 283 -2.94 5.27 -20.16
N LEU A 284 -2.88 3.95 -20.05
CA LEU A 284 -3.82 3.04 -20.68
C LEU A 284 -4.60 2.27 -19.61
N ARG A 285 -5.88 2.57 -19.46
CA ARG A 285 -6.78 1.90 -18.52
C ARG A 285 -7.60 0.86 -19.25
N CYS A 286 -7.26 -0.42 -19.08
CA CYS A 286 -7.99 -1.56 -19.61
C CYS A 286 -9.04 -2.05 -18.62
N TYR A 287 -10.31 -2.08 -19.02
CA TYR A 287 -11.41 -2.59 -18.21
C TYR A 287 -12.46 -3.30 -19.08
N THR A 288 -13.42 -3.94 -18.42
CA THR A 288 -14.56 -4.58 -19.07
C THR A 288 -15.80 -3.74 -18.79
N GLU A 289 -16.57 -3.41 -19.82
CA GLU A 289 -17.84 -2.70 -19.69
C GLU A 289 -18.96 -3.44 -20.43
N LEU A 290 -20.20 -3.09 -20.09
CA LEU A 290 -21.38 -3.62 -20.75
C LEU A 290 -21.57 -2.89 -22.09
N ASP A 291 -21.70 -3.64 -23.18
CA ASP A 291 -21.90 -3.06 -24.50
C ASP A 291 -23.28 -2.41 -24.60
N LYS A 292 -23.31 -1.08 -24.57
CA LYS A 292 -24.55 -0.29 -24.67
C LYS A 292 -25.15 -0.30 -26.08
N LYS A 293 -24.36 -0.66 -27.09
CA LYS A 293 -24.75 -0.62 -28.51
C LYS A 293 -25.17 -1.99 -29.03
N GLN A 294 -24.90 -3.06 -28.29
CA GLN A 294 -25.25 -4.40 -28.74
C GLN A 294 -26.77 -4.57 -28.77
N ASP A 295 -27.27 -4.83 -29.97
CA ASP A 295 -28.64 -5.24 -30.20
C ASP A 295 -28.91 -6.53 -29.39
N LYS A 296 -30.13 -6.69 -28.86
CA LYS A 296 -30.52 -7.76 -27.91
C LYS A 296 -30.39 -9.20 -28.47
N SER A 297 -29.80 -9.36 -29.64
CA SER A 297 -29.73 -10.59 -30.41
C SER A 297 -28.65 -11.58 -29.95
N ASN A 298 -27.66 -11.15 -29.14
CA ASN A 298 -26.60 -12.05 -28.65
C ASN A 298 -26.50 -12.03 -27.11
N PRO A 299 -27.39 -12.75 -26.41
CA PRO A 299 -27.49 -12.71 -24.94
C PRO A 299 -26.32 -13.37 -24.21
N ASP A 300 -25.44 -14.09 -24.92
CA ASP A 300 -24.41 -14.91 -24.27
C ASP A 300 -23.21 -14.09 -23.76
N TYR A 301 -22.91 -12.92 -24.33
CA TYR A 301 -21.74 -12.11 -23.93
C TYR A 301 -21.97 -10.59 -24.08
N PRO A 302 -22.65 -9.93 -23.11
CA PRO A 302 -22.92 -8.49 -23.16
C PRO A 302 -21.69 -7.62 -22.79
N TYR A 303 -20.49 -8.20 -22.72
CA TYR A 303 -19.31 -7.55 -22.17
C TYR A 303 -18.24 -7.29 -23.24
N VAL A 304 -17.76 -6.05 -23.32
CA VAL A 304 -16.68 -5.66 -24.22
C VAL A 304 -15.47 -5.20 -23.40
N LYS A 305 -14.29 -5.63 -23.84
CA LYS A 305 -13.01 -5.18 -23.28
C LYS A 305 -12.61 -3.88 -23.95
N VAL A 306 -12.37 -2.87 -23.14
CA VAL A 306 -12.17 -1.50 -23.57
C VAL A 306 -10.88 -0.97 -22.96
N ALA A 307 -10.18 -0.11 -23.71
CA ALA A 307 -8.98 0.58 -23.28
C ALA A 307 -9.23 2.09 -23.36
N HIS A 308 -9.11 2.77 -22.22
CA HIS A 308 -9.17 4.22 -22.14
C HIS A 308 -7.75 4.78 -22.16
N TYR A 309 -7.45 5.58 -23.18
CA TYR A 309 -6.19 6.25 -23.40
C TYR A 309 -6.25 7.66 -22.83
N THR A 310 -5.23 8.04 -22.05
CA THR A 310 -5.08 9.38 -21.49
C THR A 310 -3.63 9.83 -21.70
N PRO A 311 -3.36 10.83 -22.57
CA PRO A 311 -2.01 11.34 -22.72
C PRO A 311 -1.57 12.09 -21.46
N GLU A 312 -0.29 12.02 -21.11
CA GLU A 312 0.29 12.67 -19.94
C GLU A 312 1.48 13.55 -20.36
N LEU A 313 1.70 14.63 -19.62
CA LEU A 313 2.88 15.51 -19.78
C LEU A 313 3.01 16.20 -21.15
N LEU A 314 1.93 16.31 -21.93
CA LEU A 314 1.96 17.02 -23.22
C LEU A 314 2.40 18.48 -23.10
N GLN A 315 2.20 19.11 -21.93
CA GLN A 315 2.63 20.49 -21.69
C GLN A 315 4.16 20.69 -21.71
N ASN A 316 4.95 19.62 -21.67
CA ASN A 316 6.41 19.68 -21.72
C ASN A 316 6.96 19.47 -23.14
N GLU A 317 6.10 19.10 -24.09
CA GLU A 317 6.47 18.83 -25.49
C GLU A 317 6.27 20.07 -26.36
N SER A 318 6.88 20.10 -27.55
CA SER A 318 6.70 21.21 -28.49
C SER A 318 5.29 21.27 -29.05
N GLU A 319 4.78 22.48 -29.30
CA GLU A 319 3.43 22.68 -29.86
C GLU A 319 3.25 21.98 -31.22
N GLU A 320 4.28 22.00 -32.07
CA GLU A 320 4.31 21.31 -33.36
C GLU A 320 4.11 19.78 -33.20
N PHE A 321 4.70 19.18 -32.18
CA PHE A 321 4.55 17.76 -31.90
C PHE A 321 3.14 17.43 -31.41
N VAL A 322 2.58 18.27 -30.53
CA VAL A 322 1.21 18.10 -30.03
C VAL A 322 0.18 18.25 -31.15
N GLU A 323 0.38 19.17 -32.09
CA GLU A 323 -0.49 19.33 -33.26
C GLU A 323 -0.44 18.09 -34.17
N LYS A 324 0.76 17.53 -34.40
CA LYS A 324 0.95 16.31 -35.20
C LYS A 324 0.24 15.08 -34.62
N LEU A 325 0.10 15.00 -33.29
CA LEU A 325 -0.61 13.90 -32.62
C LEU A 325 -2.12 13.90 -32.88
N GLU A 326 -2.71 14.97 -33.40
CA GLU A 326 -4.14 15.08 -33.71
C GLU A 326 -5.04 14.62 -32.54
N TYR A 327 -5.78 13.52 -32.70
CA TYR A 327 -6.68 13.00 -31.68
C TYR A 327 -5.94 12.27 -30.54
N PHE A 328 -4.69 11.87 -30.73
CA PHE A 328 -3.84 11.32 -29.66
C PHE A 328 -3.41 12.39 -28.65
N ALA A 329 -3.57 13.68 -28.96
CA ALA A 329 -3.40 14.75 -27.97
C ALA A 329 -4.53 14.79 -26.94
N ARG A 330 -5.61 14.01 -27.13
CA ARG A 330 -6.80 14.00 -26.26
C ARG A 330 -7.03 12.62 -25.66
N GLU A 331 -7.80 12.58 -24.57
CA GLU A 331 -8.25 11.33 -24.00
C GLU A 331 -9.38 10.72 -24.85
N PHE A 332 -9.33 9.41 -25.04
CA PHE A 332 -10.38 8.69 -25.75
C PHE A 332 -10.39 7.20 -25.40
N THR A 333 -11.45 6.52 -25.85
CA THR A 333 -11.71 5.13 -25.53
C THR A 333 -11.75 4.29 -26.79
N VAL A 334 -11.00 3.20 -26.81
CA VAL A 334 -10.90 2.28 -27.95
C VAL A 334 -11.21 0.84 -27.53
N PRO A 335 -11.92 0.05 -28.35
CA PRO A 335 -12.06 -1.38 -28.12
C PRO A 335 -10.69 -2.06 -28.06
N ARG A 336 -10.48 -2.97 -27.10
CA ARG A 336 -9.17 -3.63 -26.91
C ARG A 336 -8.69 -4.38 -28.16
N ARG A 337 -9.61 -4.85 -29.00
CA ARG A 337 -9.31 -5.53 -30.27
C ARG A 337 -8.67 -4.62 -31.32
N GLU A 338 -8.93 -3.32 -31.25
CA GLU A 338 -8.43 -2.29 -32.19
C GLU A 338 -7.11 -1.65 -31.70
N LEU A 339 -6.65 -2.03 -30.50
CA LEU A 339 -5.46 -1.46 -29.88
C LEU A 339 -4.18 -1.69 -30.72
N GLY A 340 -4.10 -2.77 -31.49
CA GLY A 340 -2.98 -3.03 -32.40
C GLY A 340 -2.87 -2.00 -33.53
N GLY A 341 -3.99 -1.60 -34.13
CA GLY A 341 -4.05 -0.55 -35.14
C GLY A 341 -3.75 0.83 -34.54
N PHE A 342 -4.32 1.11 -33.37
CA PHE A 342 -4.04 2.31 -32.58
C PHE A 342 -2.54 2.53 -32.36
N PHE A 343 -1.78 1.51 -31.95
CA PHE A 343 -0.34 1.66 -31.74
C PHE A 343 0.47 1.76 -33.04
N ALA A 344 -0.01 1.18 -34.14
CA ALA A 344 0.63 1.36 -35.43
C ALA A 344 0.48 2.81 -35.92
N GLU A 345 -0.72 3.37 -35.79
CA GLU A 345 -1.02 4.75 -36.16
C GLU A 345 -0.29 5.76 -35.27
N LEU A 346 -0.28 5.52 -33.94
CA LEU A 346 0.47 6.36 -33.00
C LEU A 346 1.96 6.41 -33.34
N ARG A 347 2.56 5.25 -33.65
CA ARG A 347 3.97 5.20 -34.10
C ARG A 347 4.19 5.96 -35.40
N SER A 348 3.26 5.86 -36.35
CA SER A 348 3.33 6.61 -37.60
C SER A 348 3.25 8.12 -37.38
N LYS A 349 2.42 8.59 -36.44
CA LYS A 349 2.31 10.01 -36.10
C LYS A 349 3.53 10.54 -35.35
N MET A 350 4.18 9.70 -34.54
CA MET A 350 5.41 10.08 -33.82
C MET A 350 6.69 9.98 -34.65
N ALA A 351 6.70 9.16 -35.71
CA ALA A 351 7.80 9.16 -36.66
C ALA A 351 7.84 10.51 -37.38
N ASP A 352 9.01 11.13 -37.44
CA ASP A 352 9.22 12.35 -38.21
C ASP A 352 9.08 12.07 -39.71
N ASP A 353 8.47 13.00 -40.44
CA ASP A 353 8.35 12.93 -41.90
C ASP A 353 9.65 13.38 -42.59
N GLU A 354 10.79 13.17 -41.94
CA GLU A 354 12.10 13.43 -42.54
C GLU A 354 12.45 12.27 -43.50
N GLU A 355 11.82 12.30 -44.68
CA GLU A 355 12.41 11.80 -45.93
C GLU A 355 12.78 12.98 -46.85
#